data_AF-A0A645DME5-F1
#
_entry.id   AF-A0A645DME5-F1
#
_cell.length_a   1.000
_cell.length_b   1.000
_cell.length_c   1.000
_cell.angle_alpha   90.00
_cell.angle_beta   90.00
_cell.angle_gamma   90.00
#
_symmetry.space_group_name_H-M   'P 1'
#
loop_
_entity.id
_entity.type
_entity.pdbx_description
1 polymer ?
#
loop_
_entity_poly.entity_id
_entity_poly.type
_entity_poly.pdbx_seq_one_letter_code
_entity_poly.pdbx_strand_id
1 'polypeptide(L)'
;MGYIDSPLTALFAVITVIIAQTIDNLYLIPFMISEKVNINPLMSVILTLAASKLLGALGMVLAIPIYIIYKIIMKESYRELINIYGKD
;
A
#
# COMPACT_ATOMS: atom_id res chain seq x y z
N MET A 1 21.10 19.18 -11.86
CA MET A 1 22.52 19.01 -12.23
C MET A 1 22.95 17.62 -11.79
N GLY A 2 22.88 16.61 -12.67
CA GLY A 2 23.16 15.22 -12.30
C GLY A 2 22.69 14.15 -13.30
N TYR A 3 21.89 14.52 -14.31
CA TYR A 3 21.39 13.58 -15.32
C TYR A 3 22.20 13.54 -16.62
N ILE A 4 23.29 14.32 -16.75
CA ILE A 4 23.91 14.56 -18.07
C ILE A 4 25.42 14.35 -18.13
N ASP A 5 26.07 13.88 -17.06
CA ASP A 5 27.53 13.67 -17.09
C ASP A 5 27.93 12.43 -17.91
N SER A 6 27.10 11.37 -17.93
CA SER A 6 27.31 10.20 -18.80
C SER A 6 26.02 9.37 -18.93
N PRO A 7 25.59 9.00 -20.16
CA PRO A 7 24.49 8.07 -20.39
C PRO A 7 24.62 6.74 -19.63
N LEU A 8 25.86 6.33 -19.34
CA LEU A 8 26.15 5.10 -18.60
C LEU A 8 25.68 5.19 -17.13
N THR A 9 25.89 6.34 -16.48
CA THR A 9 25.47 6.57 -15.09
C THR A 9 23.94 6.57 -14.96
N ALA A 10 23.25 7.14 -15.95
CA ALA A 10 21.78 7.12 -16.01
C ALA A 10 21.26 5.68 -16.13
N LEU A 11 21.91 4.85 -16.95
CA LEU A 11 21.56 3.43 -17.10
C LEU A 11 21.71 2.67 -15.78
N PHE A 12 22.83 2.84 -15.08
CA PHE A 12 23.04 2.21 -13.76
C PHE A 12 22.01 2.68 -12.73
N ALA A 13 21.69 3.98 -12.69
CA ALA A 13 20.68 4.52 -11.78
C ALA A 13 19.29 3.90 -12.03
N VAL A 14 18.87 3.79 -13.29
CA VAL A 14 17.58 3.15 -13.64
C VAL A 14 17.56 1.69 -13.21
N ILE A 15 18.64 0.94 -13.46
CA ILE A 15 18.73 -0.47 -13.04
C ILE A 15 18.63 -0.59 -11.52
N THR A 16 19.36 0.24 -10.78
CA THR A 16 19.31 0.25 -9.31
C THR A 16 17.90 0.57 -8.80
N VAL A 17 17.22 1.55 -9.39
CA VAL A 17 15.83 1.91 -9.02
C VAL A 17 14.88 0.74 -9.31
N ILE A 18 14.98 0.10 -10.47
CA ILE A 18 14.13 -1.06 -10.80
C ILE A 18 14.33 -2.19 -9.80
N ILE A 19 15.59 -2.51 -9.46
CA ILE A 19 15.90 -3.56 -8.48
C ILE A 19 15.33 -3.19 -7.10
N ALA A 20 15.60 -1.98 -6.63
CA ALA A 20 15.10 -1.49 -5.34
C ALA A 20 13.57 -1.54 -5.28
N GLN A 21 12.91 -1.02 -6.31
CA GLN A 21 11.44 -0.97 -6.39
C GLN A 21 10.83 -2.37 -6.46
N THR A 22 11.49 -3.32 -7.11
CA THR A 22 11.05 -4.72 -7.17
C THR A 22 11.14 -5.38 -5.79
N ILE A 23 12.25 -5.20 -5.07
CA ILE A 23 12.42 -5.75 -3.71
C ILE A 23 11.41 -5.12 -2.75
N ASP A 24 11.23 -3.79 -2.80
CA ASP A 24 10.26 -3.09 -1.97
C ASP A 24 8.85 -3.63 -2.17
N ASN A 25 8.41 -3.72 -3.43
CA ASN A 25 7.03 -4.06 -3.76
C ASN A 25 6.71 -5.56 -3.59
N LEU A 26 7.65 -6.46 -3.93
CA LEU A 26 7.40 -7.90 -3.86
C LEU A 26 7.75 -8.53 -2.51
N TYR A 27 8.68 -7.95 -1.75
CA TYR A 27 9.21 -8.59 -0.55
C TYR A 27 9.02 -7.74 0.70
N LEU A 28 9.50 -6.50 0.71
CA LEU A 28 9.52 -5.69 1.94
C LEU A 28 8.11 -5.28 2.38
N ILE A 29 7.29 -4.75 1.47
CA ILE A 29 5.89 -4.40 1.76
C ILE A 29 5.09 -5.61 2.31
N PRO A 30 5.04 -6.78 1.64
CA PRO A 30 4.30 -7.91 2.16
C PRO A 30 4.91 -8.49 3.43
N PHE A 31 6.24 -8.47 3.59
CA PHE A 31 6.88 -8.89 4.84
C PHE A 31 6.49 -7.98 6.02
N MET A 32 6.52 -6.66 5.82
CA MET A 32 6.13 -5.67 6.84
C MET A 32 4.63 -5.69 7.17
N ILE A 33 3.77 -6.01 6.20
CA ILE A 33 2.30 -6.01 6.35
C ILE A 33 1.77 -7.42 6.67
N SER A 34 2.62 -8.45 6.60
CA SER A 34 2.31 -9.89 6.63
C SER A 34 1.38 -10.30 7.77
N GLU A 35 1.59 -9.74 8.96
CA GLU A 35 1.00 -10.30 10.17
C GLU A 35 -0.44 -9.85 10.43
N LYS A 36 -0.90 -8.72 9.85
CA LYS A 36 -2.13 -8.07 10.34
C LYS A 36 -3.14 -7.72 9.25
N VAL A 37 -2.71 -7.52 8.00
CA VAL A 37 -3.60 -6.98 6.98
C VAL A 37 -3.38 -7.68 5.63
N ASN A 38 -4.02 -8.83 5.45
CA ASN A 38 -4.19 -9.46 4.15
C ASN A 38 -4.97 -8.52 3.21
N ILE A 39 -4.29 -7.58 2.55
CA ILE A 39 -4.85 -6.70 1.52
C ILE A 39 -4.54 -7.34 0.17
N ASN A 40 -5.58 -7.52 -0.65
CA ASN A 40 -5.40 -7.96 -2.03
C ASN A 40 -4.67 -6.84 -2.83
N PRO A 41 -3.54 -7.13 -3.51
CA PRO A 41 -2.81 -6.13 -4.32
C PRO A 41 -3.68 -5.40 -5.34
N LEU A 42 -4.72 -6.04 -5.88
CA LEU A 42 -5.66 -5.39 -6.79
C LEU A 42 -6.47 -4.29 -6.08
N MET A 43 -6.85 -4.51 -4.82
CA MET A 43 -7.63 -3.56 -4.03
C MET A 43 -6.83 -2.29 -3.72
N SER A 44 -5.54 -2.42 -3.40
CA SER A 44 -4.68 -1.25 -3.10
C SER A 44 -4.50 -0.36 -4.32
N VAL A 45 -4.35 -0.94 -5.52
CA VAL A 45 -4.30 -0.18 -6.78
C VAL A 45 -5.60 0.57 -7.01
N ILE A 46 -6.75 -0.09 -6.89
CA ILE A 46 -8.07 0.53 -7.08
C ILE A 46 -8.29 1.68 -6.10
N LEU A 47 -8.00 1.47 -4.81
CA LEU A 47 -8.12 2.49 -3.77
C LEU A 47 -7.22 3.69 -4.04
N THR A 48 -5.98 3.45 -4.47
CA THR A 48 -5.03 4.52 -4.78
C THR A 48 -5.49 5.34 -5.97
N LEU A 49 -6.02 4.70 -7.02
CA LEU A 49 -6.58 5.39 -8.18
C LEU A 49 -7.86 6.17 -7.85
N ALA A 50 -8.71 5.65 -6.97
CA ALA A 50 -9.90 6.35 -6.51
C ALA A 50 -9.52 7.57 -5.66
N ALA A 51 -8.64 7.39 -4.68
CA ALA A 51 -8.20 8.46 -3.80
C ALA A 51 -7.40 9.54 -4.54
N SER A 52 -6.61 9.16 -5.55
CA SER A 52 -5.88 10.11 -6.40
C SER A 52 -6.81 11.05 -7.16
N LYS A 53 -7.95 10.54 -7.65
CA LYS A 53 -8.97 11.37 -8.30
C LYS A 53 -9.64 12.35 -7.35
N LEU A 54 -9.74 12.03 -6.05
CA LEU A 54 -10.42 12.86 -5.06
C LEU A 54 -9.49 13.93 -4.45
N LEU A 55 -8.27 13.56 -4.08
CA LEU A 55 -7.35 14.38 -3.29
C LEU A 55 -5.97 14.57 -3.96
N GLY A 56 -5.81 14.13 -5.21
CA GLY A 56 -4.54 14.22 -5.94
C GLY A 56 -3.44 13.36 -5.30
N ALA A 57 -2.21 13.89 -5.29
CA ALA A 57 -1.05 13.19 -4.73
C ALA A 57 -1.22 12.83 -3.24
N LEU A 58 -1.90 13.69 -2.45
CA LEU A 58 -2.20 13.38 -1.04
C LEU A 58 -3.11 12.16 -0.92
N GLY A 59 -4.11 12.04 -1.80
CA GLY A 59 -4.99 10.88 -1.85
C GLY A 59 -4.25 9.58 -2.14
N MET A 60 -3.24 9.61 -3.01
CA MET A 60 -2.43 8.42 -3.32
C MET A 60 -1.68 7.90 -2.09
N VAL A 61 -1.06 8.80 -1.32
CA VAL A 61 -0.31 8.43 -0.12
C VAL A 61 -1.23 7.93 1.00
N LEU A 62 -2.40 8.57 1.14
CA LEU A 62 -3.33 8.29 2.24
C LEU A 62 -4.31 7.14 1.96
N ALA A 63 -4.43 6.66 0.72
CA ALA A 63 -5.41 5.65 0.33
C ALA A 63 -5.34 4.38 1.18
N ILE A 64 -4.13 3.81 1.29
CA ILE A 64 -3.87 2.57 2.02
C ILE A 64 -4.09 2.74 3.53
N PRO A 65 -3.47 3.71 4.22
CA PRO A 65 -3.66 3.84 5.67
C PRO A 65 -5.12 4.09 6.06
N ILE A 66 -5.86 4.93 5.31
CA ILE A 66 -7.29 5.16 5.57
C ILE A 66 -8.08 3.85 5.42
N TYR A 67 -7.83 3.09 4.35
CA TYR A 67 -8.49 1.81 4.13
C TYR A 67 -8.21 0.80 5.24
N ILE A 68 -6.97 0.72 5.72
CA ILE A 68 -6.59 -0.18 6.82
C ILE A 68 -7.35 0.17 8.09
N ILE A 69 -7.39 1.45 8.46
CA ILE A 69 -8.11 1.93 9.65
C ILE A 69 -9.60 1.58 9.53
N TYR A 70 -10.22 1.90 8.39
CA TYR A 70 -11.62 1.58 8.14
C TYR A 70 -11.91 0.08 8.24
N LYS A 71 -11.07 -0.76 7.62
CA LYS A 71 -11.21 -2.22 7.65
C LYS A 71 -11.10 -2.77 9.07
N ILE A 72 -10.19 -2.25 9.89
CA ILE A 72 -10.03 -2.68 11.28
C ILE A 72 -11.27 -2.33 12.10
N ILE A 73 -11.77 -1.10 11.98
CA ILE A 73 -12.99 -0.66 12.69
C ILE A 73 -14.15 -1.58 12.33
N MET A 74 -14.42 -1.80 11.04
CA MET A 74 -15.53 -2.65 10.61
C MET A 74 -15.39 -4.10 11.10
N LYS A 75 -14.18 -4.66 11.03
CA LYS A 75 -13.90 -6.03 11.46
C LYS A 75 -14.10 -6.19 12.96
N GLU A 76 -13.67 -5.22 13.75
CA GLU A 76 -13.77 -5.29 15.20
C GLU A 76 -15.18 -5.00 15.69
N SER A 77 -15.85 -3.99 15.14
CA SER A 77 -17.26 -3.75 15.43
C SER A 77 -18.13 -4.95 15.09
N TYR A 78 -17.92 -5.60 13.94
CA TYR A 78 -18.68 -6.82 13.58
C TYR A 78 -18.39 -7.99 14.53
N ARG A 79 -17.14 -8.15 14.97
CA ARG A 79 -16.76 -9.19 15.95
C ARG A 79 -17.46 -8.96 17.28
N GLU A 80 -17.48 -7.73 17.78
CA GLU A 80 -18.16 -7.39 19.03
C GLU A 80 -19.66 -7.64 18.93
N LEU A 81 -20.30 -7.24 17.82
CA LEU A 81 -21.72 -7.46 17.59
C LEU A 81 -22.07 -8.96 17.61
N ILE A 82 -21.29 -9.81 16.94
CA ILE A 82 -21.50 -11.26 17.00
C ILE A 82 -21.26 -11.81 18.40
N ASN A 83 -20.22 -11.35 19.10
CA ASN A 83 -19.93 -11.85 20.45
C ASN A 83 -21.06 -11.52 21.45
N ILE A 84 -21.75 -10.40 21.24
CA ILE A 84 -22.90 -10.00 22.06
C ILE A 84 -24.15 -10.85 21.72
N TYR A 85 -24.40 -11.12 20.44
CA TYR A 85 -25.62 -11.81 19.99
C TYR A 85 -25.49 -13.33 19.83
N GLY A 86 -24.28 -13.87 19.77
CA GLY A 86 -23.99 -15.29 19.59
C GLY A 86 -23.73 -16.04 20.89
N LYS A 87 -24.04 -15.43 22.05
CA LYS A 87 -23.85 -16.00 23.39
C LYS A 87 -25.16 -16.49 24.03
N ASP A 88 -26.09 -16.97 23.21
CA ASP A 88 -27.25 -17.76 23.65
C ASP A 88 -27.15 -19.19 23.09
#